data_AF-A0A2V5UBM7-F1
#
_entry.id   AF-A0A2V5UBM7-F1
#
_cell.length_a   1.000
_cell.length_b   1.000
_cell.length_c   1.000
_cell.angle_alpha   90.00
_cell.angle_beta   90.00
_cell.angle_gamma   90.00
#
_symmetry.space_group_name_H-M   'P 1'
#
loop_
_entity.id
_entity.type
_entity.pdbx_description
1 polymer ?
#
loop_
_entity_poly.entity_id
_entity_poly.type
_entity_poly.pdbx_seq_one_letter_code
_entity_poly.pdbx_strand_id
1 'polypeptide(L)'
;MPVPHGKCADRMAGFAFSCFPKKIDIPVALQNEPFDAYQTSARLAHVLRRSGIRVLGDLQGRKVGDFAWQKNCGFNTLHELDSLVRRIQSLAENVSRAGNGTNRRRACCAAAPRSRLGKTHALHRKAGTEDSFSIPKSVCKLQFDELPITRRLAGVVRSIGARTLGDLNGLSACELLQCKNCYWHTVAEIEQLIERAIAGEFDVLPIEEFEAAAELLTLLEQGMAKLSHRENQFLLARIRGLTFAEIGQRFGFTRARVHQVTANALHALRKTWGPRVPCLLNMVRHRLSLSNASELTPALLEQWVGESSKCLRLPRQAHVRLIAELDTDILLSTKREFL
;
A
#
# COMPACT_ATOMS: atom_id res chain seq x y z
N MET A 1 2.78 -3.85 -8.48
CA MET A 1 2.09 -5.08 -8.94
C MET A 1 0.60 -4.83 -8.95
N PRO A 2 -0.14 -5.05 -10.07
CA PRO A 2 -1.58 -5.01 -10.04
C PRO A 2 -2.11 -6.28 -9.37
N VAL A 3 -2.93 -6.11 -8.34
CA VAL A 3 -3.64 -7.22 -7.67
C VAL A 3 -4.60 -7.86 -8.68
N PRO A 4 -4.63 -9.19 -8.86
CA PRO A 4 -5.62 -9.82 -9.72
C PRO A 4 -7.03 -9.50 -9.20
N HIS A 5 -7.83 -8.84 -10.05
CA HIS A 5 -9.10 -8.21 -9.66
C HIS A 5 -10.11 -9.19 -9.01
N GLY A 6 -10.05 -10.48 -9.32
CA GLY A 6 -10.96 -11.49 -8.76
C GLY A 6 -10.74 -11.79 -7.27
N LYS A 7 -9.50 -12.05 -6.85
CA LYS A 7 -9.18 -12.36 -5.43
C LYS A 7 -9.44 -11.18 -4.49
N CYS A 8 -9.34 -9.96 -5.00
CA CYS A 8 -9.60 -8.74 -4.24
C CYS A 8 -11.10 -8.54 -3.96
N ALA A 9 -11.98 -8.99 -4.85
CA ALA A 9 -13.43 -8.85 -4.70
C ALA A 9 -14.00 -9.82 -3.64
N ASP A 10 -13.55 -11.07 -3.64
CA ASP A 10 -13.98 -12.07 -2.65
C ASP A 10 -13.49 -11.73 -1.24
N ARG A 11 -12.22 -11.28 -1.10
CA ARG A 11 -11.71 -10.77 0.18
C ARG A 11 -12.47 -9.52 0.64
N MET A 12 -12.77 -8.59 -0.27
CA MET A 12 -13.55 -7.37 0.06
C MET A 12 -14.92 -7.72 0.66
N ALA A 13 -15.60 -8.74 0.12
CA ALA A 13 -16.89 -9.16 0.63
C ALA A 13 -16.78 -9.76 2.04
N GLY A 14 -15.86 -10.70 2.24
CA GLY A 14 -15.61 -11.30 3.57
C GLY A 14 -15.35 -10.25 4.65
N PHE A 15 -14.51 -9.25 4.35
CA PHE A 15 -14.21 -8.16 5.28
C PHE A 15 -15.35 -7.15 5.45
N ALA A 16 -16.14 -6.85 4.42
CA ALA A 16 -17.29 -5.96 4.58
C ALA A 16 -18.35 -6.57 5.52
N PHE A 17 -18.51 -7.90 5.49
CA PHE A 17 -19.36 -8.61 6.44
C PHE A 17 -18.84 -8.53 7.87
N SER A 18 -17.53 -8.47 8.07
CA SER A 18 -16.93 -8.44 9.39
C SER A 18 -16.82 -7.02 9.98
N CYS A 19 -16.60 -6.00 9.15
CA CYS A 19 -16.63 -4.60 9.59
C CYS A 19 -18.03 -4.12 9.98
N PHE A 20 -19.09 -4.70 9.39
CA PHE A 20 -20.47 -4.31 9.67
C PHE A 20 -21.37 -5.53 9.94
N PRO A 21 -21.19 -6.23 11.07
CA PRO A 21 -21.85 -7.51 11.32
C PRO A 21 -23.32 -7.36 11.73
N LYS A 22 -23.70 -6.18 12.23
CA LYS A 22 -25.03 -5.90 12.78
C LYS A 22 -26.05 -5.75 11.66
N LYS A 23 -27.21 -6.38 11.84
CA LYS A 23 -28.39 -6.08 11.03
C LYS A 23 -28.87 -4.68 11.35
N ILE A 24 -29.29 -3.97 10.31
CA ILE A 24 -29.88 -2.65 10.40
C ILE A 24 -31.26 -2.81 11.04
N ASP A 25 -31.49 -2.00 12.07
CA ASP A 25 -32.78 -1.89 12.74
C ASP A 25 -33.26 -0.44 12.62
N ILE A 26 -34.41 -0.27 11.98
CA ILE A 26 -35.07 0.98 11.67
C ILE A 26 -36.32 1.07 12.54
N PRO A 27 -36.37 2.05 13.46
CA PRO A 27 -37.52 2.30 14.31
C PRO A 27 -38.81 2.42 13.50
N VAL A 28 -39.88 1.77 13.95
CA VAL A 28 -41.18 1.69 13.25
C VAL A 28 -41.69 3.07 12.82
N ALA A 29 -41.52 4.09 13.68
CA ALA A 29 -41.94 5.46 13.41
C ALA A 29 -41.26 6.11 12.18
N LEU A 30 -40.11 5.60 11.75
CA LEU A 30 -39.29 6.15 10.67
C LEU A 30 -39.28 5.26 9.42
N GLN A 31 -39.94 4.11 9.42
CA GLN A 31 -39.86 3.15 8.31
C GLN A 31 -40.41 3.68 6.99
N ASN A 32 -41.42 4.56 7.04
CA ASN A 32 -42.05 5.15 5.86
C ASN A 32 -41.37 6.44 5.38
N GLU A 33 -40.35 6.92 6.09
CA GLU A 33 -39.63 8.13 5.69
C GLU A 33 -38.84 7.87 4.41
N PRO A 34 -38.96 8.75 3.40
CA PRO A 34 -38.20 8.62 2.17
C PRO A 34 -36.71 8.84 2.47
N PHE A 35 -35.86 8.02 1.85
CA PHE A 35 -34.42 8.14 2.05
C PHE A 35 -33.87 9.50 1.59
N ASP A 36 -34.47 10.10 0.55
CA ASP A 36 -34.08 11.40 0.00
C ASP A 36 -34.26 12.56 1.00
N ALA A 37 -35.00 12.37 2.10
CA ALA A 37 -35.11 13.36 3.18
C ALA A 37 -33.80 13.55 3.96
N TYR A 38 -32.84 12.63 3.83
CA TYR A 38 -31.57 12.66 4.54
C TYR A 38 -30.42 13.13 3.64
N GLN A 39 -29.61 14.07 4.16
CA GLN A 39 -28.40 14.50 3.46
C GLN A 39 -27.40 13.34 3.35
N THR A 40 -27.27 12.81 2.14
CA THR A 40 -26.36 11.71 1.79
C THR A 40 -25.55 12.10 0.56
N SER A 41 -24.40 11.46 0.38
CA SER A 41 -23.56 11.65 -0.78
C SER A 41 -24.27 11.13 -2.03
N ALA A 42 -23.98 11.74 -3.18
CA ALA A 42 -24.49 11.28 -4.47
C ALA A 42 -24.17 9.79 -4.73
N ARG A 43 -23.04 9.31 -4.19
CA ARG A 43 -22.61 7.91 -4.31
C ARG A 43 -23.50 6.98 -3.47
N LEU A 44 -23.74 7.31 -2.19
CA LEU A 44 -24.62 6.51 -1.34
C LEU A 44 -26.06 6.49 -1.89
N ALA A 45 -26.58 7.66 -2.27
CA ALA A 45 -27.92 7.76 -2.85
C ALA A 45 -28.06 6.93 -4.15
N HIS A 46 -27.03 6.89 -5.00
CA HIS A 46 -27.05 6.07 -6.20
C HIS A 46 -27.01 4.57 -5.90
N VAL A 47 -26.17 4.14 -4.95
CA VAL A 47 -26.09 2.74 -4.50
C VAL A 47 -27.45 2.27 -3.98
N LEU A 48 -28.08 3.05 -3.10
CA LEU A 48 -29.35 2.69 -2.48
C LEU A 48 -30.50 2.65 -3.50
N ARG A 49 -30.60 3.64 -4.38
CA ARG A 49 -31.59 3.63 -5.48
C ARG A 49 -31.43 2.40 -6.38
N ARG A 50 -30.19 2.04 -6.73
CA ARG A 50 -29.90 0.87 -7.55
C ARG A 50 -30.26 -0.44 -6.84
N SER A 51 -30.11 -0.49 -5.51
CA SER A 51 -30.51 -1.61 -4.68
C SER A 51 -32.01 -1.66 -4.37
N GLY A 52 -32.81 -0.76 -4.95
CA GLY A 52 -34.26 -0.71 -4.75
C GLY A 52 -34.71 -0.12 -3.42
N ILE A 53 -33.81 0.52 -2.67
CA ILE A 53 -34.12 1.18 -1.39
C ILE A 53 -34.72 2.55 -1.69
N ARG A 54 -35.97 2.77 -1.26
CA ARG A 54 -36.70 4.03 -1.45
C ARG A 54 -37.09 4.67 -0.11
N VAL A 55 -37.48 3.85 0.85
CA VAL A 55 -37.81 4.27 2.22
C VAL A 55 -36.84 3.65 3.22
N LEU A 56 -36.73 4.22 4.42
CA LEU A 56 -35.83 3.67 5.43
C LEU A 56 -36.18 2.23 5.81
N GLY A 57 -37.46 1.87 5.83
CA GLY A 57 -37.93 0.52 6.13
C GLY A 57 -37.36 -0.57 5.20
N ASP A 58 -36.98 -0.22 3.97
CA ASP A 58 -36.38 -1.18 3.03
C ASP A 58 -34.99 -1.68 3.49
N LEU A 59 -34.34 -0.93 4.39
CA LEU A 59 -33.08 -1.30 5.02
C LEU A 59 -33.25 -2.28 6.19
N GLN A 60 -34.47 -2.45 6.71
CA GLN A 60 -34.74 -3.28 7.89
C GLN A 60 -34.22 -4.70 7.70
N GLY A 61 -33.48 -5.21 8.68
CA GLY A 61 -32.98 -6.58 8.72
C GLY A 61 -31.84 -6.90 7.75
N ARG A 62 -31.49 -5.98 6.84
CA ARG A 62 -30.29 -6.08 5.98
C ARG A 62 -29.04 -5.72 6.77
N LYS A 63 -27.87 -6.19 6.36
CA LYS A 63 -26.58 -5.73 6.88
C LYS A 63 -26.02 -4.64 5.98
N VAL A 64 -25.25 -3.72 6.56
CA VAL A 64 -24.49 -2.73 5.75
C VAL A 64 -23.53 -3.46 4.80
N GLY A 65 -22.91 -4.56 5.24
CA GLY A 65 -22.05 -5.39 4.40
C GLY A 65 -22.73 -5.96 3.14
N ASP A 66 -24.06 -6.13 3.14
CA ASP A 66 -24.80 -6.66 1.97
C ASP A 66 -24.67 -5.74 0.74
N PHE A 67 -24.41 -4.46 0.96
CA PHE A 67 -24.25 -3.47 -0.11
C PHE A 67 -22.84 -3.45 -0.71
N ALA A 68 -21.88 -4.19 -0.16
CA ALA A 68 -20.49 -4.22 -0.65
C ALA A 68 -20.39 -4.71 -2.10
N TRP A 69 -21.33 -5.55 -2.54
CA TRP A 69 -21.40 -6.07 -3.91
C TRP A 69 -21.92 -5.07 -4.94
N GLN A 70 -22.40 -3.90 -4.50
CA GLN A 70 -22.93 -2.90 -5.41
C GLN A 70 -21.81 -2.16 -6.14
N LYS A 71 -22.01 -1.94 -7.44
CA LYS A 71 -21.07 -1.18 -8.27
C LYS A 71 -20.88 0.22 -7.67
N ASN A 72 -19.62 0.65 -7.55
CA ASN A 72 -19.22 1.92 -6.93
C ASN A 72 -19.54 2.05 -5.43
N CYS A 73 -19.79 0.94 -4.73
CA CYS A 73 -19.97 0.93 -3.27
C CYS A 73 -18.64 0.56 -2.59
N GLY A 74 -17.86 1.57 -2.21
CA GLY A 74 -16.61 1.39 -1.45
C GLY A 74 -16.83 1.48 0.06
N PHE A 75 -15.78 1.20 0.84
CA PHE A 75 -15.83 1.26 2.31
C PHE A 75 -16.39 2.59 2.84
N ASN A 76 -15.98 3.73 2.28
CA ASN A 76 -16.49 5.04 2.70
C ASN A 76 -18.01 5.18 2.51
N THR A 77 -18.56 4.56 1.47
CA THR A 77 -20.02 4.55 1.21
C THR A 77 -20.74 3.65 2.20
N LEU A 78 -20.16 2.49 2.54
CA LEU A 78 -20.67 1.60 3.59
C LEU A 78 -20.62 2.26 4.96
N HIS A 79 -19.52 2.92 5.30
CA HIS A 79 -19.37 3.67 6.55
C HIS A 79 -20.34 4.86 6.63
N GLU A 80 -20.59 5.53 5.51
CA GLU A 80 -21.61 6.58 5.42
C GLU A 80 -23.02 6.01 5.71
N LEU A 81 -23.34 4.84 5.16
CA LEU A 81 -24.59 4.13 5.44
C LEU A 81 -24.71 3.73 6.91
N ASP A 82 -23.66 3.14 7.51
CA ASP A 82 -23.65 2.80 8.95
C ASP A 82 -23.84 4.06 9.82
N SER A 83 -23.15 5.15 9.48
CA SER A 83 -23.28 6.43 10.18
C SER A 83 -24.69 7.00 10.06
N LEU A 84 -25.34 6.85 8.90
CA LEU A 84 -26.73 7.27 8.70
C LEU A 84 -27.68 6.44 9.56
N VAL A 85 -27.55 5.11 9.54
CA VAL A 85 -28.37 4.20 10.35
C VAL A 85 -28.27 4.55 11.83
N ARG A 86 -27.05 4.79 12.34
CA ARG A 86 -26.84 5.22 13.73
C ARG A 86 -27.50 6.55 14.05
N ARG A 87 -27.51 7.52 13.12
CA ARG A 87 -28.22 8.81 13.30
C ARG A 87 -29.73 8.64 13.34
N ILE A 88 -30.27 7.75 12.51
CA ILE A 88 -31.71 7.43 12.49
C ILE A 88 -32.13 6.78 13.81
N GLN A 89 -31.34 5.82 14.29
CA GLN A 89 -31.56 5.14 15.57
C GLN A 89 -31.52 6.11 16.75
N SER A 90 -30.51 7.00 16.80
CA SER A 90 -30.40 7.99 17.88
C SER A 90 -31.52 9.04 17.83
N LEU A 91 -32.00 9.41 16.64
CA LEU A 91 -33.16 10.30 16.50
C LEU A 91 -34.42 9.69 17.15
N ALA A 92 -34.67 8.41 16.91
CA ALA A 92 -35.82 7.73 17.51
C ALA A 92 -35.70 7.59 19.03
N GLU A 93 -34.50 7.31 19.55
CA GLU A 93 -34.27 7.30 21.01
C GLU A 93 -34.54 8.66 21.65
N ASN A 94 -34.16 9.75 20.99
CA ASN A 94 -34.42 11.11 21.47
C ASN A 94 -35.92 11.48 21.41
N VAL A 95 -36.64 11.04 20.37
CA VAL A 95 -38.10 11.22 20.27
C VAL A 95 -38.83 10.44 21.38
N SER A 96 -38.40 9.21 21.66
CA SER A 96 -38.95 8.39 22.75
C SER A 96 -38.65 8.98 24.14
N ARG A 97 -37.48 9.61 24.34
CA ARG A 97 -37.12 10.31 25.59
C ARG A 97 -37.83 11.65 25.79
N ALA A 98 -38.09 12.38 24.70
CA ALA A 98 -38.84 13.65 24.75
C ALA A 98 -40.34 13.46 25.04
N GLY A 99 -40.85 12.22 24.99
CA GLY A 99 -42.22 11.87 25.37
C GLY A 99 -42.60 12.13 26.83
N ASN A 100 -41.64 12.49 27.71
CA ASN A 100 -41.89 12.88 29.11
C ASN A 100 -41.77 14.38 29.40
N GLY A 101 -41.70 15.24 28.38
CA GLY A 101 -41.64 16.69 28.58
C GLY A 101 -42.22 17.44 27.39
N THR A 102 -43.39 18.03 27.59
CA THR A 102 -44.03 18.91 26.61
C THR A 102 -43.12 20.09 26.25
N ASN A 103 -42.55 20.08 25.04
CA ASN A 103 -42.54 21.27 24.19
C ASN A 103 -42.20 20.93 22.74
N ARG A 104 -43.21 21.07 21.87
CA ARG A 104 -43.04 21.16 20.42
C ARG A 104 -42.38 22.50 20.08
N ARG A 105 -41.14 22.48 19.60
CA ARG A 105 -40.67 23.49 18.63
C ARG A 105 -39.92 22.81 17.49
N ARG A 106 -40.44 23.07 16.29
CA ARG A 106 -39.76 22.88 15.00
C ARG A 106 -38.35 23.46 15.07
N ALA A 107 -37.37 22.67 14.65
CA ALA A 107 -36.11 23.16 14.12
C ALA A 107 -35.69 22.24 12.98
N CYS A 108 -36.31 22.46 11.82
CA CYS A 108 -35.71 22.09 10.55
C CYS A 108 -34.44 22.92 10.35
N CYS A 109 -33.40 22.27 9.82
CA CYS A 109 -32.35 22.90 9.00
C CYS A 109 -31.58 24.07 9.63
N ALA A 110 -30.55 23.77 10.42
CA ALA A 110 -29.45 24.69 10.65
C ALA A 110 -28.12 24.00 10.35
N ALA A 111 -27.40 24.60 9.39
CA ALA A 111 -26.01 24.43 9.00
C ALA A 111 -25.23 23.27 9.64
N ALA A 112 -24.80 22.34 8.79
CA ALA A 112 -23.71 21.43 9.08
C ALA A 112 -22.48 22.22 9.57
N PRO A 113 -21.94 21.95 10.77
CA PRO A 113 -20.53 22.21 10.97
C PRO A 113 -19.81 21.19 10.09
N ARG A 114 -19.14 21.67 9.05
CA ARG A 114 -17.99 20.95 8.49
C ARG A 114 -17.03 20.75 9.67
N SER A 115 -17.13 19.62 10.35
CA SER A 115 -16.12 19.24 11.33
C SER A 115 -14.83 19.07 10.54
N ARG A 116 -13.95 20.07 10.68
CA ARG A 116 -12.54 19.86 10.51
C ARG A 116 -12.22 18.72 11.47
N LEU A 117 -11.90 17.55 10.93
CA LEU A 117 -11.30 16.46 11.70
C LEU A 117 -9.95 16.94 12.24
N GLY A 118 -10.02 17.69 13.34
CA GLY A 118 -8.94 17.92 14.26
C GLY A 118 -8.74 16.63 15.05
N LYS A 119 -7.48 16.22 15.09
CA LYS A 119 -6.92 15.11 15.87
C LYS A 119 -7.59 14.93 17.23
N THR A 120 -8.18 13.77 17.45
CA THR A 120 -8.13 13.01 18.70
C THR A 120 -8.28 11.53 18.38
N HIS A 121 -7.16 10.81 18.39
CA HIS A 121 -7.15 9.36 18.40
C HIS A 121 -7.68 8.88 19.75
N ALA A 122 -8.95 8.49 19.78
CA ALA A 122 -9.50 7.64 20.85
C ALA A 122 -10.08 6.42 20.15
N LEU A 123 -9.22 5.42 19.91
CA LEU A 123 -9.62 4.12 19.37
C LEU A 123 -10.53 3.44 20.40
N HIS A 124 -11.82 3.39 20.08
CA HIS A 124 -12.79 2.58 20.80
C HIS A 124 -12.41 1.10 20.64
N ARG A 125 -11.71 0.55 21.62
CA ARG A 125 -11.56 -0.90 21.80
C ARG A 125 -12.90 -1.51 22.17
N LYS A 126 -13.55 -2.20 21.22
CA LYS A 126 -14.23 -3.50 21.40
C LYS A 126 -15.07 -3.84 20.16
N ALA A 127 -14.59 -4.81 19.37
CA ALA A 127 -15.37 -5.91 18.79
C ALA A 127 -14.44 -6.82 17.96
N GLY A 128 -14.43 -8.12 18.25
CA GLY A 128 -13.99 -9.21 17.35
C GLY A 128 -12.49 -9.41 17.14
N THR A 129 -11.90 -10.38 17.83
CA THR A 129 -10.46 -10.72 17.81
C THR A 129 -10.02 -11.57 16.61
N GLU A 130 -10.76 -11.61 15.50
CA GLU A 130 -10.43 -12.49 14.35
C GLU A 130 -9.92 -11.77 13.09
N ASP A 131 -10.03 -10.44 13.00
CA ASP A 131 -9.66 -9.68 11.78
C ASP A 131 -8.50 -8.67 11.96
N SER A 132 -7.77 -8.79 13.06
CA SER A 132 -6.58 -7.95 13.30
C SER A 132 -5.32 -8.57 12.69
N PHE A 133 -4.43 -7.75 12.13
CA PHE A 133 -3.12 -8.19 11.67
C PHE A 133 -2.34 -8.83 12.83
N SER A 134 -1.89 -10.06 12.62
CA SER A 134 -0.96 -10.77 13.49
C SER A 134 0.43 -10.71 12.89
N ILE A 135 1.36 -10.03 13.57
CA ILE A 135 2.72 -9.81 13.07
C ILE A 135 3.70 -10.64 13.91
N PRO A 136 4.31 -11.69 13.34
CA PRO A 136 5.30 -12.50 14.06
C PRO A 136 6.52 -11.70 14.52
N LYS A 137 7.13 -12.11 15.63
CA LYS A 137 8.34 -11.48 16.19
C LYS A 137 9.54 -11.48 15.23
N SER A 138 9.59 -12.43 14.30
CA SER A 138 10.65 -12.51 13.28
C SER A 138 10.61 -11.32 12.32
N VAL A 139 9.43 -10.82 11.98
CA VAL A 139 9.23 -9.77 10.95
C VAL A 139 8.85 -8.41 11.53
N CYS A 140 8.55 -8.33 12.84
CA CYS A 140 8.03 -7.11 13.45
C CYS A 140 8.99 -5.92 13.40
N LYS A 141 10.30 -6.16 13.23
CA LYS A 141 11.33 -5.12 13.17
C LYS A 141 11.54 -4.53 11.77
N LEU A 142 10.94 -5.11 10.73
CA LEU A 142 11.10 -4.62 9.35
C LEU A 142 10.51 -3.22 9.22
N GLN A 143 11.31 -2.28 8.73
CA GLN A 143 10.94 -0.87 8.59
C GLN A 143 10.24 -0.60 7.26
N PHE A 144 9.19 0.22 7.25
CA PHE A 144 8.45 0.55 6.03
C PHE A 144 9.26 1.32 4.99
N ASP A 145 10.29 2.05 5.40
CA ASP A 145 11.17 2.79 4.50
C ASP A 145 12.11 1.87 3.71
N GLU A 146 12.42 0.68 4.21
CA GLU A 146 13.23 -0.33 3.54
C GLU A 146 12.39 -1.27 2.64
N LEU A 147 11.08 -1.36 2.89
CA LEU A 147 10.19 -2.29 2.22
C LEU A 147 9.65 -1.78 0.86
N PRO A 148 9.29 -2.69 -0.07
CA PRO A 148 8.77 -2.34 -1.38
C PRO A 148 7.28 -1.96 -1.29
N ILE A 149 7.00 -0.76 -0.75
CA ILE A 149 5.64 -0.24 -0.58
C ILE A 149 5.30 0.85 -1.61
N THR A 150 4.02 0.95 -1.95
CA THR A 150 3.49 2.02 -2.80
C THR A 150 3.49 3.35 -2.07
N ARG A 151 3.49 4.45 -2.83
CA ARG A 151 3.33 5.81 -2.25
C ARG A 151 2.06 5.95 -1.42
N ARG A 152 1.01 5.20 -1.76
CA ARG A 152 -0.25 5.22 -1.02
C ARG A 152 -0.08 4.56 0.34
N LEU A 153 0.45 3.35 0.38
CA LEU A 153 0.74 2.68 1.64
C LEU A 153 1.72 3.50 2.49
N ALA A 154 2.78 4.04 1.90
CA ALA A 154 3.73 4.93 2.57
C ALA A 154 3.04 6.17 3.21
N GLY A 155 2.03 6.72 2.54
CA GLY A 155 1.23 7.82 3.08
C GLY A 155 0.35 7.39 4.25
N VAL A 156 -0.28 6.21 4.16
CA VAL A 156 -1.12 5.65 5.23
C VAL A 156 -0.30 5.35 6.48
N VAL A 157 0.79 4.58 6.36
CA VAL A 157 1.65 4.22 7.52
C VAL A 157 2.22 5.46 8.20
N ARG A 158 2.62 6.47 7.42
CA ARG A 158 3.07 7.76 7.96
C ARG A 158 1.96 8.51 8.69
N SER A 159 0.73 8.48 8.18
CA SER A 159 -0.41 9.18 8.80
C SER A 159 -0.82 8.59 10.14
N ILE A 160 -0.63 7.27 10.31
CA ILE A 160 -0.90 6.56 11.57
C ILE A 160 0.33 6.49 12.48
N GLY A 161 1.48 7.02 12.05
CA GLY A 161 2.73 7.02 12.82
C GLY A 161 3.48 5.68 12.85
N ALA A 162 3.08 4.71 12.04
CA ALA A 162 3.72 3.41 11.95
C ALA A 162 5.06 3.51 11.20
N ARG A 163 6.11 2.93 11.78
CA ARG A 163 7.47 2.86 11.24
C ARG A 163 7.86 1.43 10.85
N THR A 164 7.37 0.44 11.59
CA THR A 164 7.67 -0.97 11.42
C THR A 164 6.43 -1.80 11.10
N LEU A 165 6.60 -3.00 10.55
CA LEU A 165 5.50 -3.97 10.44
C LEU A 165 4.88 -4.28 11.80
N GLY A 166 5.67 -4.30 12.88
CA GLY A 166 5.19 -4.54 14.24
C GLY A 166 4.18 -3.51 14.72
N ASP A 167 4.23 -2.27 14.23
CA ASP A 167 3.29 -1.21 14.59
C ASP A 167 1.87 -1.47 14.04
N LEU A 168 1.73 -2.38 13.08
CA LEU A 168 0.42 -2.83 12.58
C LEU A 168 -0.19 -3.94 13.44
N ASN A 169 0.56 -4.53 14.38
CA ASN A 169 0.09 -5.67 15.14
C ASN A 169 -1.15 -5.29 15.99
N GLY A 170 -2.21 -6.05 15.83
CA GLY A 170 -3.49 -5.81 16.51
C GLY A 170 -4.38 -4.75 15.85
N LEU A 171 -3.92 -4.05 14.80
CA LEU A 171 -4.80 -3.22 13.98
C LEU A 171 -5.67 -4.10 13.10
N SER A 172 -6.94 -3.75 12.95
CA SER A 172 -7.86 -4.39 12.00
C SER A 172 -7.85 -3.70 10.64
N ALA A 173 -8.24 -4.45 9.61
CA ALA A 173 -8.50 -3.88 8.28
C ALA A 173 -9.52 -2.73 8.35
N CYS A 174 -10.56 -2.86 9.18
CA CYS A 174 -11.60 -1.86 9.37
C CYS A 174 -11.05 -0.55 9.96
N GLU A 175 -10.16 -0.63 10.97
CA GLU A 175 -9.49 0.55 11.54
C GLU A 175 -8.60 1.25 10.50
N LEU A 176 -7.87 0.48 9.68
CA LEU A 176 -7.06 1.06 8.61
C LEU A 176 -7.92 1.75 7.54
N LEU A 177 -9.08 1.22 7.17
CA LEU A 177 -9.94 1.82 6.15
C LEU A 177 -10.60 3.13 6.60
N GLN A 178 -10.68 3.37 7.90
CA GLN A 178 -11.09 4.68 8.44
C GLN A 178 -10.00 5.75 8.25
N CYS A 179 -8.75 5.35 7.95
CA CYS A 179 -7.67 6.29 7.68
C CYS A 179 -7.87 6.96 6.31
N LYS A 180 -7.60 8.26 6.25
CA LYS A 180 -7.69 9.04 5.01
C LYS A 180 -6.80 8.42 3.93
N ASN A 181 -7.34 8.26 2.71
CA ASN A 181 -6.67 7.66 1.56
C ASN A 181 -6.25 6.18 1.72
N CYS A 182 -6.75 5.49 2.74
CA CYS A 182 -6.65 4.05 2.83
C CYS A 182 -7.85 3.41 2.11
N TYR A 183 -7.56 2.47 1.22
CA TYR A 183 -8.57 1.73 0.47
C TYR A 183 -8.24 0.24 0.55
N TRP A 184 -9.16 -0.61 0.10
CA TRP A 184 -8.98 -2.06 0.09
C TRP A 184 -7.69 -2.51 -0.60
N HIS A 185 -7.30 -1.88 -1.69
CA HIS A 185 -6.02 -2.20 -2.34
C HIS A 185 -4.80 -1.91 -1.45
N THR A 186 -4.88 -0.90 -0.57
CA THR A 186 -3.82 -0.62 0.42
C THR A 186 -3.80 -1.68 1.51
N VAL A 187 -4.96 -2.14 1.97
CA VAL A 187 -5.07 -3.23 2.95
C VAL A 187 -4.54 -4.53 2.37
N ALA A 188 -4.93 -4.88 1.14
CA ALA A 188 -4.41 -6.05 0.44
C ALA A 188 -2.89 -5.97 0.19
N GLU A 189 -2.37 -4.77 -0.06
CA GLU A 189 -0.92 -4.55 -0.15
C GLU A 189 -0.21 -4.84 1.18
N ILE A 190 -0.80 -4.44 2.32
CA ILE A 190 -0.28 -4.75 3.66
C ILE A 190 -0.28 -6.26 3.90
N GLU A 191 -1.39 -6.94 3.62
CA GLU A 191 -1.49 -8.40 3.77
C GLU A 191 -0.42 -9.12 2.95
N GLN A 192 -0.30 -8.75 1.66
CA GLN A 192 0.71 -9.33 0.78
C GLN A 192 2.13 -9.04 1.29
N LEU A 193 2.39 -7.86 1.83
CA LEU A 193 3.69 -7.50 2.40
C LEU A 193 4.02 -8.37 3.62
N ILE A 194 3.04 -8.61 4.50
CA ILE A 194 3.17 -9.49 5.66
C ILE A 194 3.40 -10.94 5.22
N GLU A 195 2.61 -11.46 4.27
CA GLU A 195 2.77 -12.80 3.72
C GLU A 195 4.19 -13.01 3.15
N ARG A 196 4.70 -12.04 2.39
CA ARG A 196 6.07 -12.06 1.83
C ARG A 196 7.15 -12.00 2.91
N ALA A 197 6.94 -11.17 3.93
CA ALA A 197 7.86 -11.08 5.06
C ALA A 197 7.92 -12.41 5.84
N ILE A 198 6.78 -13.03 6.11
CA ILE A 198 6.69 -14.32 6.81
C ILE A 198 7.36 -15.44 6.00
N ALA A 199 7.28 -15.37 4.67
CA ALA A 199 7.98 -16.28 3.78
C ALA A 199 9.51 -16.06 3.73
N GLY A 200 10.05 -15.10 4.49
CA GLY A 200 11.48 -14.80 4.56
C GLY A 200 12.01 -13.98 3.38
N GLU A 201 11.15 -13.38 2.54
CA GLU A 201 11.59 -12.64 1.35
C GLU A 201 12.49 -11.44 1.67
N PHE A 202 12.39 -10.90 2.90
CA PHE A 202 13.13 -9.71 3.36
C PHE A 202 14.19 -10.02 4.41
N ASP A 203 14.47 -11.29 4.66
CA ASP A 203 15.42 -11.69 5.69
C ASP A 203 16.85 -11.31 5.29
N VAL A 204 17.58 -10.75 6.25
CA VAL A 204 19.02 -10.54 6.13
C VAL A 204 19.70 -11.75 6.75
N LEU A 205 19.73 -12.86 6.02
CA LEU A 205 20.45 -14.06 6.45
C LEU A 205 21.96 -13.76 6.56
N PRO A 206 22.69 -14.39 7.48
CA PRO A 206 24.15 -14.37 7.43
C PRO A 206 24.60 -14.88 6.07
N ILE A 207 25.38 -14.07 5.35
CA ILE A 207 26.05 -14.50 4.12
C ILE A 207 27.53 -14.35 4.36
N GLU A 208 28.29 -15.33 3.90
CA GLU A 208 29.73 -15.22 3.82
C GLU A 208 30.11 -14.08 2.86
N GLU A 209 31.09 -13.25 3.25
CA GLU A 209 31.48 -12.06 2.47
C GLU A 209 31.89 -12.38 1.03
N PHE A 210 32.37 -13.61 0.78
CA PHE A 210 32.74 -14.06 -0.56
C PHE A 210 31.54 -14.29 -1.51
N GLU A 211 30.36 -14.65 -0.99
CA GLU A 211 29.15 -14.93 -1.79
C GLU A 211 28.31 -13.69 -2.08
N ALA A 212 28.51 -12.61 -1.32
CA ALA A 212 27.70 -11.40 -1.37
C ALA A 212 27.56 -10.81 -2.78
N ALA A 213 28.63 -10.84 -3.59
CA ALA A 213 28.59 -10.34 -4.96
C ALA A 213 27.67 -11.19 -5.83
N ALA A 214 27.78 -12.52 -5.77
CA ALA A 214 26.96 -13.43 -6.58
C ALA A 214 25.47 -13.35 -6.21
N GLU A 215 25.16 -13.28 -4.91
CA GLU A 215 23.79 -13.12 -4.44
C GLU A 215 23.21 -11.77 -4.87
N LEU A 216 23.96 -10.67 -4.74
CA LEU A 216 23.52 -9.35 -5.18
C LEU A 216 23.10 -9.37 -6.66
N LEU A 217 23.94 -9.92 -7.54
CA LEU A 217 23.63 -9.94 -8.97
C LEU A 217 22.37 -10.76 -9.27
N THR A 218 22.22 -11.89 -8.58
CA THR A 218 21.04 -12.76 -8.70
C THR A 218 19.77 -12.02 -8.29
N LEU A 219 19.79 -11.35 -7.13
CA LEU A 219 18.64 -10.59 -6.63
C LEU A 219 18.32 -9.37 -7.50
N LEU A 220 19.31 -8.72 -8.08
CA LEU A 220 19.11 -7.60 -9.01
C LEU A 220 18.44 -8.06 -10.30
N GLU A 221 18.88 -9.16 -10.92
CA GLU A 221 18.23 -9.68 -12.13
C GLU A 221 16.80 -10.17 -11.86
N GLN A 222 16.57 -10.87 -10.75
CA GLN A 222 15.22 -11.24 -10.32
C GLN A 222 14.35 -10.01 -10.02
N GLY A 223 14.94 -8.96 -9.43
CA GLY A 223 14.28 -7.69 -9.19
C GLY A 223 13.90 -6.98 -10.49
N MET A 224 14.77 -7.02 -11.51
CA MET A 224 14.49 -6.44 -12.83
C MET A 224 13.32 -7.15 -13.51
N ALA A 225 13.14 -8.46 -13.29
CA ALA A 225 11.98 -9.20 -13.77
C ALA A 225 10.66 -8.78 -13.08
N LYS A 226 10.72 -8.18 -11.88
CA LYS A 226 9.56 -7.63 -11.16
C LYS A 226 9.18 -6.21 -11.58
N LEU A 227 10.04 -5.49 -12.31
CA LEU A 227 9.75 -4.14 -12.82
C LEU A 227 8.70 -4.17 -13.92
N SER A 228 7.99 -3.05 -14.13
CA SER A 228 7.13 -2.92 -15.32
C SER A 228 7.97 -2.98 -16.60
N HIS A 229 7.35 -3.43 -17.69
CA HIS A 229 8.04 -3.54 -18.99
C HIS A 229 8.77 -2.25 -19.38
N ARG A 230 8.13 -1.10 -19.18
CA ARG A 230 8.71 0.22 -19.49
C ARG A 230 9.89 0.58 -18.58
N GLU A 231 9.75 0.35 -17.27
CA GLU A 231 10.85 0.59 -16.31
C GLU A 231 12.06 -0.27 -16.66
N ASN A 232 11.83 -1.55 -16.93
CA ASN A 232 12.89 -2.48 -17.29
C ASN A 232 13.56 -2.11 -18.63
N GLN A 233 12.77 -1.71 -19.64
CA GLN A 233 13.33 -1.26 -20.93
C GLN A 233 14.25 -0.05 -20.78
N PHE A 234 13.84 0.97 -20.03
CA PHE A 234 14.64 2.18 -19.85
C PHE A 234 15.89 1.89 -19.03
N LEU A 235 15.76 1.08 -17.98
CA LEU A 235 16.89 0.65 -17.16
C LEU A 235 17.90 -0.18 -17.97
N LEU A 236 17.43 -1.16 -18.75
CA LEU A 236 18.28 -1.98 -19.62
C LEU A 236 19.02 -1.13 -20.66
N ALA A 237 18.35 -0.17 -21.29
CA ALA A 237 18.99 0.75 -22.22
C ALA A 237 20.06 1.60 -21.52
N ARG A 238 19.76 2.08 -20.30
CA ARG A 238 20.68 2.86 -19.48
C ARG A 238 21.94 2.08 -19.12
N ILE A 239 21.82 0.87 -18.57
CA ILE A 239 22.98 0.04 -18.19
C ILE A 239 23.75 -0.50 -19.41
N ARG A 240 23.14 -0.52 -20.60
CA ARG A 240 23.84 -0.79 -21.87
C ARG A 240 24.64 0.41 -22.39
N GLY A 241 24.51 1.58 -21.77
CA GLY A 241 25.36 2.74 -22.00
C GLY A 241 24.67 3.92 -22.66
N LEU A 242 23.38 3.82 -22.98
CA LEU A 242 22.65 4.94 -23.56
C LEU A 242 22.41 6.02 -22.51
N THR A 243 22.47 7.27 -22.95
CA THR A 243 22.10 8.46 -22.17
C THR A 243 20.58 8.59 -22.08
N PHE A 244 20.09 9.39 -21.12
CA PHE A 244 18.66 9.67 -21.01
C PHE A 244 18.07 10.37 -22.25
N ALA A 245 18.88 11.15 -22.97
CA ALA A 245 18.48 11.83 -24.20
C ALA A 245 18.28 10.83 -25.35
N GLU A 246 19.24 9.92 -25.55
CA GLU A 246 19.16 8.89 -26.60
C GLU A 246 18.01 7.90 -26.35
N ILE A 247 17.80 7.50 -25.09
CA ILE A 247 16.64 6.68 -24.71
C ILE A 247 15.35 7.46 -25.01
N GLY A 248 15.31 8.75 -24.66
CA GLY A 248 14.17 9.61 -24.96
C GLY A 248 13.85 9.66 -26.45
N GLN A 249 14.85 9.89 -27.29
CA GLN A 249 14.71 9.90 -28.74
C GLN A 249 14.22 8.54 -29.28
N ARG A 250 14.80 7.43 -28.79
CA ARG A 250 14.48 6.08 -29.26
C ARG A 250 13.06 5.64 -28.92
N PHE A 251 12.53 6.06 -27.77
CA PHE A 251 11.22 5.64 -27.27
C PHE A 251 10.14 6.73 -27.34
N GLY A 252 10.45 7.91 -27.89
CA GLY A 252 9.49 9.01 -28.02
C GLY A 252 9.15 9.73 -26.70
N PHE A 253 10.12 9.85 -25.79
CA PHE A 253 9.96 10.52 -24.50
C PHE A 253 10.99 11.64 -24.29
N THR A 254 10.68 12.57 -23.38
CA THR A 254 11.66 13.61 -22.98
C THR A 254 12.75 13.02 -22.09
N ARG A 255 13.96 13.59 -22.13
CA ARG A 255 15.08 13.27 -21.23
C ARG A 255 14.63 13.20 -19.76
N ALA A 256 13.89 14.21 -19.31
CA ALA A 256 13.39 14.30 -17.94
C ALA A 256 12.45 13.16 -17.57
N ARG A 257 11.58 12.74 -18.50
CA ARG A 257 10.65 11.64 -18.27
C ARG A 257 11.39 10.31 -18.17
N VAL A 258 12.36 10.07 -19.04
CA VAL A 258 13.20 8.86 -18.96
C VAL A 258 13.94 8.81 -17.63
N HIS A 259 14.64 9.89 -17.26
CA HIS A 259 15.33 9.99 -15.98
C HIS A 259 14.42 9.66 -14.79
N GLN A 260 13.21 10.25 -14.75
CA GLN A 260 12.25 9.98 -13.69
C GLN A 260 11.83 8.50 -13.62
N VAL A 261 11.58 7.87 -14.77
CA VAL A 261 11.19 6.45 -14.83
C VAL A 261 12.34 5.56 -14.37
N THR A 262 13.57 5.81 -14.84
CA THR A 262 14.76 5.05 -14.44
C THR A 262 15.06 5.22 -12.95
N ALA A 263 14.96 6.43 -12.41
CA ALA A 263 15.15 6.68 -10.98
C ALA A 263 14.12 5.94 -10.11
N ASN A 264 12.85 5.90 -10.54
CA ASN A 264 11.82 5.09 -9.86
C ASN A 264 12.13 3.59 -9.93
N ALA A 265 12.64 3.10 -11.07
CA ALA A 265 13.03 1.70 -11.24
C ALA A 265 14.19 1.31 -10.30
N LEU A 266 15.23 2.15 -10.22
CA LEU A 266 16.36 1.96 -9.30
C LEU A 266 15.91 1.98 -7.84
N HIS A 267 15.03 2.94 -7.48
CA HIS A 267 14.45 3.00 -6.14
C HIS A 267 13.64 1.73 -5.81
N ALA A 268 12.87 1.22 -6.77
CA ALA A 268 12.13 -0.02 -6.60
C ALA A 268 13.05 -1.23 -6.44
N LEU A 269 14.10 -1.34 -7.26
CA LEU A 269 15.09 -2.42 -7.17
C LEU A 269 15.77 -2.46 -5.81
N ARG A 270 16.22 -1.31 -5.30
CA ARG A 270 16.89 -1.20 -4.00
C ARG A 270 16.00 -1.66 -2.83
N LYS A 271 14.68 -1.62 -2.98
CA LYS A 271 13.71 -2.04 -1.94
C LYS A 271 13.02 -3.36 -2.22
N THR A 272 13.21 -3.96 -3.39
CA THR A 272 12.42 -5.12 -3.83
C THR A 272 12.51 -6.29 -2.85
N TRP A 273 13.68 -6.44 -2.21
CA TRP A 273 14.01 -7.47 -1.24
C TRP A 273 14.24 -6.88 0.17
N GLY A 274 13.58 -5.77 0.48
CA GLY A 274 13.72 -5.09 1.77
C GLY A 274 15.16 -4.63 2.03
N PRO A 275 15.70 -4.81 3.25
CA PRO A 275 17.06 -4.40 3.60
C PRO A 275 18.17 -5.21 2.90
N ARG A 276 17.83 -6.34 2.27
CA ARG A 276 18.82 -7.29 1.73
C ARG A 276 19.75 -6.69 0.68
N VAL A 277 19.20 -5.99 -0.31
CA VAL A 277 19.99 -5.36 -1.38
C VAL A 277 20.91 -4.25 -0.83
N PRO A 278 20.44 -3.32 0.02
CA PRO A 278 21.32 -2.38 0.70
C PRO A 278 22.44 -3.03 1.51
N CYS A 279 22.15 -4.10 2.27
CA CYS A 279 23.18 -4.83 3.02
C CYS A 279 24.25 -5.43 2.09
N LEU A 280 23.83 -6.09 1.00
CA LEU A 280 24.73 -6.66 0.01
C LEU A 280 25.59 -5.60 -0.70
N LEU A 281 25.01 -4.45 -1.04
CA LEU A 281 25.75 -3.31 -1.60
C LEU A 281 26.83 -2.82 -0.62
N ASN A 282 26.52 -2.76 0.68
CA ASN A 282 27.51 -2.39 1.70
C ASN A 282 28.64 -3.42 1.82
N MET A 283 28.33 -4.72 1.74
CA MET A 283 29.35 -5.78 1.75
C MET A 283 30.25 -5.71 0.53
N VAL A 284 29.69 -5.49 -0.66
CA VAL A 284 30.45 -5.28 -1.90
C VAL A 284 31.36 -4.05 -1.79
N ARG A 285 30.85 -2.95 -1.21
CA ARG A 285 31.66 -1.76 -0.93
C ARG A 285 32.80 -2.05 0.04
N HIS A 286 32.53 -2.78 1.12
CA HIS A 286 33.53 -3.16 2.11
C HIS A 286 34.66 -3.98 1.46
N ARG A 287 34.30 -4.99 0.66
CA ARG A 287 35.26 -5.82 -0.08
C ARG A 287 36.09 -5.03 -1.09
N LEU A 288 35.50 -4.02 -1.73
CA LEU A 288 36.23 -3.12 -2.64
C LEU A 288 37.30 -2.32 -1.87
N SER A 289 36.94 -1.76 -0.71
CA SER A 289 37.87 -1.05 0.17
C SER A 289 39.02 -1.94 0.63
N LEU A 290 38.75 -3.21 0.98
CA LEU A 290 39.79 -4.17 1.36
C LEU A 290 40.74 -4.55 0.21
N SER A 291 40.25 -4.51 -1.03
CA SER A 291 41.01 -4.88 -2.22
C SER A 291 41.93 -3.76 -2.71
N ASN A 292 41.95 -2.58 -2.04
CA ASN A 292 42.63 -1.36 -2.48
C ASN A 292 42.29 -0.93 -3.91
N ALA A 293 41.16 -1.38 -4.45
CA ALA A 293 40.70 -1.00 -5.78
C ALA A 293 39.90 0.30 -5.68
N SER A 294 40.19 1.26 -6.56
CA SER A 294 39.46 2.53 -6.59
C SER A 294 38.04 2.38 -7.13
N GLU A 295 37.78 1.35 -7.94
CA GLU A 295 36.52 1.15 -8.65
C GLU A 295 36.19 -0.32 -8.87
N LEU A 296 34.90 -0.64 -8.93
CA LEU A 296 34.41 -1.95 -9.31
C LEU A 296 34.54 -2.14 -10.83
N THR A 297 35.46 -3.01 -11.27
CA THR A 297 35.62 -3.36 -12.68
C THR A 297 34.90 -4.67 -13.04
N PRO A 298 34.56 -4.90 -14.32
CA PRO A 298 33.95 -6.16 -14.74
C PRO A 298 34.82 -7.40 -14.43
N ALA A 299 36.14 -7.27 -14.54
CA ALA A 299 37.08 -8.35 -14.25
C ALA A 299 37.13 -8.67 -12.74
N LEU A 300 37.15 -7.64 -11.90
CA LEU A 300 37.11 -7.80 -10.45
C LEU A 300 35.78 -8.44 -10.01
N LEU A 301 34.67 -8.01 -10.60
CA LEU A 301 33.35 -8.59 -10.34
C LEU A 301 33.29 -10.06 -10.78
N GLU A 302 33.88 -10.42 -11.92
CA GLU A 302 33.98 -11.81 -12.36
C GLU A 302 34.77 -12.66 -11.36
N GLN A 303 35.92 -12.16 -10.89
CA GLN A 303 36.73 -12.85 -9.88
C GLN A 303 35.96 -13.11 -8.59
N TRP A 304 35.11 -12.17 -8.16
CA TRP A 304 34.34 -12.32 -6.92
C TRP A 304 33.14 -13.25 -7.06
N VAL A 305 32.55 -13.33 -8.24
CA VAL A 305 31.38 -14.19 -8.49
C VAL A 305 31.80 -15.62 -8.82
N GLY A 306 32.96 -15.82 -9.46
CA GLY A 306 33.50 -17.14 -9.76
C GLY A 306 32.54 -17.99 -10.61
N GLU A 307 32.38 -19.27 -10.26
CA GLU A 307 31.51 -20.20 -10.98
C GLU A 307 30.00 -19.95 -10.82
N SER A 308 29.61 -19.16 -9.81
CA SER A 308 28.21 -18.72 -9.60
C SER A 308 27.69 -17.82 -10.74
N SER A 309 28.56 -17.49 -11.69
CA SER A 309 28.33 -16.73 -12.92
C SER A 309 27.38 -17.38 -13.92
N LYS A 310 27.31 -18.72 -13.96
CA LYS A 310 26.69 -19.49 -15.05
C LYS A 310 25.18 -19.21 -15.26
N CYS A 311 24.49 -18.69 -14.26
CA CYS A 311 23.04 -18.44 -14.30
C CYS A 311 22.64 -16.98 -14.60
N LEU A 312 23.61 -16.05 -14.73
CA LEU A 312 23.33 -14.62 -14.90
C LEU A 312 23.15 -14.26 -16.37
N ARG A 313 22.10 -13.48 -16.67
CA ARG A 313 21.72 -13.11 -18.04
C ARG A 313 22.39 -11.83 -18.51
N LEU A 314 22.72 -10.92 -17.60
CA LEU A 314 23.38 -9.67 -17.95
C LEU A 314 24.90 -9.87 -18.07
N PRO A 315 25.56 -9.16 -18.99
CA PRO A 315 27.02 -9.14 -19.01
C PRO A 315 27.56 -8.36 -17.81
N ARG A 316 28.78 -8.70 -17.34
CA ARG A 316 29.42 -8.03 -16.19
C ARG A 316 29.49 -6.52 -16.30
N GLN A 317 29.75 -6.00 -17.50
CA GLN A 317 29.74 -4.57 -17.77
C GLN A 317 28.39 -3.93 -17.39
N ALA A 318 27.27 -4.61 -17.67
CA ALA A 318 25.94 -4.12 -17.33
C ALA A 318 25.67 -4.23 -15.82
N HIS A 319 26.15 -5.28 -15.13
CA HIS A 319 26.06 -5.38 -13.67
C HIS A 319 26.83 -4.26 -12.97
N VAL A 320 28.07 -3.98 -13.39
CA VAL A 320 28.88 -2.88 -12.83
C VAL A 320 28.15 -1.55 -12.96
N ARG A 321 27.60 -1.25 -14.15
CA ARG A 321 26.80 -0.04 -14.39
C ARG A 321 25.51 -0.01 -13.56
N LEU A 322 24.85 -1.15 -13.37
CA LEU A 322 23.66 -1.22 -12.52
C LEU A 322 24.00 -0.93 -11.05
N ILE A 323 25.09 -1.50 -10.54
CA ILE A 323 25.58 -1.23 -9.18
C ILE A 323 25.94 0.25 -9.02
N ALA A 324 26.60 0.85 -10.02
CA ALA A 324 26.89 2.28 -10.06
C ALA A 324 25.65 3.17 -9.87
N GLU A 325 24.58 2.81 -10.59
CA GLU A 325 23.33 3.56 -10.61
C GLU A 325 22.53 3.36 -9.31
N LEU A 326 22.67 2.20 -8.66
CA LEU A 326 22.04 1.91 -7.37
C LEU A 326 22.79 2.53 -6.19
N ASP A 327 24.10 2.68 -6.31
CA ASP A 327 24.97 3.16 -5.25
C ASP A 327 26.10 4.01 -5.84
N THR A 328 25.86 5.32 -5.90
CA THR A 328 26.77 6.27 -6.53
C THR A 328 28.12 6.38 -5.83
N ASP A 329 28.21 5.92 -4.57
CA ASP A 329 29.44 5.98 -3.78
C ASP A 329 30.39 4.81 -4.10
N ILE A 330 29.90 3.77 -4.79
CA ILE A 330 30.72 2.63 -5.22
C ILE A 330 31.59 2.99 -6.46
N LEU A 331 31.30 4.09 -7.16
CA LEU A 331 32.05 4.53 -8.36
C LEU A 331 32.32 6.04 -8.37
N LEU A 332 33.16 6.52 -7.46
CA LEU A 332 33.52 7.93 -7.37
C LEU A 332 34.35 8.51 -8.55
N SER A 333 34.48 7.84 -9.71
CA SER A 333 35.09 8.47 -10.90
C SER A 333 34.24 8.52 -12.18
N THR A 334 33.16 7.72 -12.32
CA THR A 334 32.33 7.74 -13.55
C THR A 334 31.37 8.94 -13.65
N LYS A 335 31.34 9.84 -12.65
CA LYS A 335 30.59 11.10 -12.72
C LYS A 335 31.05 12.04 -13.84
N ARG A 336 32.18 11.79 -14.50
CA ARG A 336 32.72 12.70 -15.53
C ARG A 336 32.27 12.44 -16.98
N GLU A 337 31.59 11.34 -17.30
CA GLU A 337 31.21 11.05 -18.71
C GLU A 337 29.70 10.98 -19.00
N PHE A 338 28.83 11.22 -18.01
CA PHE A 338 27.37 11.01 -18.16
C PHE A 338 26.48 12.23 -17.84
N LEU A 339 27.02 13.46 -17.86
CA LEU A 339 26.20 14.68 -17.72
C LEU A 339 25.52 15.08 -19.04
#